data_AF-A0A208ZX81-F1
#
_entry.id   AF-A0A208ZX81-F1
#
_cell.length_a   1.000
_cell.length_b   1.000
_cell.length_c   1.000
_cell.angle_alpha   90.00
_cell.angle_beta   90.00
_cell.angle_gamma   90.00
#
_symmetry.space_group_name_H-M   'P 1'
#
loop_
_entity.id
_entity.type
_entity.pdbx_description
1 polymer ?
#
loop_
_entity_poly.entity_id
_entity_poly.type
_entity_poly.pdbx_seq_one_letter_code
_entity_poly.pdbx_strand_id
1 'polypeptide(L)'
;MGAPIPVQIADKLRGRKFSSFGEFRRALWLEISKDPTLSEQFKSGNLGNIKNGKAPSPRESEQVGGRVKHELHHVKPISKGGAVYDIDNIRVLTPKRHIKIHKEVK
;
A
#
# COMPACT_ATOMS: atom_id res chain seq x y z
N MET A 1 -13.55 -3.38 -1.62
CA MET A 1 -12.24 -4.07 -1.54
C MET A 1 -11.21 -3.19 -2.21
N GLY A 2 -9.99 -3.07 -1.66
CA GLY A 2 -8.93 -2.22 -2.21
C GLY A 2 -8.22 -2.82 -3.42
N ALA A 3 -7.22 -2.12 -3.96
CA ALA A 3 -6.42 -2.63 -5.07
C ALA A 3 -5.46 -3.74 -4.58
N PRO A 4 -5.36 -4.88 -5.29
CA PRO A 4 -4.30 -5.87 -5.04
C PRO A 4 -2.92 -5.28 -5.29
N ILE A 5 -1.90 -5.87 -4.67
CA ILE A 5 -0.52 -5.64 -5.09
C ILE A 5 -0.31 -6.31 -6.46
N PRO A 6 0.20 -5.61 -7.49
CA PRO A 6 0.47 -6.21 -8.79
C PRO A 6 1.44 -7.40 -8.66
N VAL A 7 1.18 -8.47 -9.41
CA VAL A 7 1.94 -9.73 -9.29
C VAL A 7 3.44 -9.54 -9.50
N GLN A 8 3.81 -8.70 -10.47
CA GLN A 8 5.20 -8.40 -10.78
C GLN A 8 5.93 -7.67 -9.64
N ILE A 9 5.19 -6.96 -8.78
CA ILE A 9 5.74 -6.34 -7.57
C ILE A 9 5.77 -7.35 -6.43
N ALA A 10 4.74 -8.19 -6.32
CA ALA A 10 4.67 -9.24 -5.31
C ALA A 10 5.85 -10.21 -5.42
N ASP A 11 6.20 -10.63 -6.62
CA ASP A 11 7.35 -11.52 -6.88
C ASP A 11 8.68 -10.93 -6.43
N LYS A 12 8.85 -9.59 -6.48
CA LYS A 12 10.06 -8.92 -6.00
C LYS A 12 10.14 -8.81 -4.48
N LEU A 13 9.03 -9.03 -3.78
CA LEU A 13 8.93 -8.92 -2.32
C LEU A 13 8.87 -10.30 -1.63
N ARG A 14 8.39 -11.33 -2.34
CA ARG A 14 8.37 -12.71 -1.84
C ARG A 14 9.77 -13.19 -1.45
N GLY A 15 9.87 -13.91 -0.35
CA GLY A 15 11.13 -14.44 0.19
C GLY A 15 12.05 -13.40 0.86
N ARG A 16 11.76 -12.09 0.75
CA ARG A 16 12.53 -11.06 1.46
C ARG A 16 12.15 -11.00 2.93
N LYS A 17 13.15 -10.79 3.80
CA LYS A 17 12.94 -10.53 5.22
C LYS A 17 12.85 -9.02 5.46
N PHE A 18 11.90 -8.61 6.29
CA PHE A 18 11.72 -7.22 6.70
C PHE A 18 11.78 -7.12 8.22
N SER A 19 12.53 -6.15 8.74
CA SER A 19 12.64 -5.90 10.18
C SER A 19 11.37 -5.27 10.76
N SER A 20 10.54 -4.65 9.92
CA SER A 20 9.27 -4.04 10.31
C SER A 20 8.31 -3.94 9.13
N PHE A 21 7.03 -3.70 9.43
CA PHE A 21 6.05 -3.35 8.39
C PHE A 21 6.36 -2.01 7.72
N GLY A 22 7.06 -1.11 8.40
CA GLY A 22 7.57 0.14 7.83
C GLY A 22 8.56 -0.12 6.69
N GLU A 23 9.50 -1.04 6.90
CA GLU A 23 10.48 -1.44 5.87
C GLU A 23 9.82 -2.19 4.71
N PHE A 24 8.86 -3.08 4.99
CA PHE A 24 8.06 -3.70 3.94
C PHE A 24 7.34 -2.65 3.09
N ARG A 25 6.65 -1.69 3.73
CA ARG A 25 5.94 -0.60 3.04
C ARG A 25 6.90 0.25 2.21
N ARG A 26 8.09 0.57 2.74
CA ARG A 26 9.13 1.31 2.02
C ARG A 26 9.56 0.55 0.77
N ALA A 27 9.88 -0.74 0.91
CA ALA A 27 10.28 -1.60 -0.20
C ALA A 27 9.18 -1.72 -1.26
N LEU A 28 7.91 -1.86 -0.86
CA LEU A 28 6.79 -1.92 -1.78
C LEU A 28 6.73 -0.69 -2.70
N TRP A 29 6.78 0.52 -2.13
CA TRP A 29 6.73 1.74 -2.95
C TRP A 29 7.98 1.92 -3.81
N LEU A 30 9.15 1.48 -3.33
CA LEU A 30 10.38 1.48 -4.14
C LEU A 30 10.26 0.53 -5.33
N GLU A 31 9.78 -0.71 -5.16
CA GLU A 31 9.60 -1.64 -6.28
C GLU A 31 8.57 -1.10 -7.30
N ILE A 32 7.45 -0.52 -6.84
CA ILE A 32 6.48 0.15 -7.73
C ILE A 32 7.14 1.28 -8.52
N SER A 33 8.06 2.05 -7.91
CA SER A 33 8.73 3.16 -8.59
C SER A 33 9.73 2.72 -9.67
N LYS A 34 10.19 1.46 -9.63
CA LYS A 34 11.12 0.88 -10.61
C LYS A 34 10.40 0.26 -11.80
N ASP A 35 9.11 -0.05 -11.66
CA ASP A 35 8.30 -0.60 -12.75
C ASP A 35 7.83 0.54 -13.67
N PRO A 36 8.24 0.56 -14.95
CA PRO A 36 7.88 1.65 -15.87
C PRO A 36 6.36 1.78 -16.03
N THR A 37 5.66 0.65 -16.21
CA THR A 37 4.21 0.61 -16.46
C THR A 37 3.38 1.12 -15.29
N LEU A 38 3.87 0.92 -14.06
CA LEU A 38 3.23 1.43 -12.85
C LEU A 38 3.64 2.87 -12.57
N SER A 39 4.94 3.19 -12.73
CA SER A 39 5.48 4.50 -12.41
C SER A 39 4.89 5.63 -13.28
N GLU A 40 4.58 5.35 -14.54
CA GLU A 40 3.95 6.27 -15.49
C GLU A 40 2.55 6.74 -15.05
N GLN A 41 1.87 5.98 -14.18
CA GLN A 41 0.54 6.33 -13.67
C GLN A 41 0.57 7.41 -12.58
N PHE A 42 1.76 7.79 -12.09
CA PHE A 42 1.91 8.75 -11.00
C PHE A 42 2.30 10.14 -11.50
N LYS A 43 1.58 11.17 -11.03
CA LYS A 43 2.03 12.56 -11.14
C LYS A 43 3.38 12.79 -10.47
N SER A 44 4.16 13.77 -10.94
CA SER A 44 5.55 14.02 -10.53
C SER A 44 5.77 14.03 -9.01
N GLY A 45 4.88 14.69 -8.25
CA GLY A 45 4.99 14.72 -6.78
C GLY A 45 4.80 13.34 -6.12
N ASN A 46 3.92 12.50 -6.67
CA ASN A 46 3.77 11.12 -6.19
C ASN A 46 4.92 10.23 -6.67
N LEU A 47 5.42 10.44 -7.88
CA LEU A 47 6.60 9.75 -8.38
C LEU A 47 7.83 10.01 -7.48
N GLY A 48 8.04 11.26 -7.07
CA GLY A 48 9.07 11.64 -6.10
C GLY A 48 8.88 10.97 -4.73
N ASN A 49 7.63 10.81 -4.27
CA ASN A 49 7.35 10.08 -3.03
C ASN A 49 7.75 8.61 -3.15
N ILE A 50 7.27 7.90 -4.17
CA ILE A 50 7.49 6.45 -4.29
C ILE A 50 8.95 6.11 -4.58
N LYS A 51 9.69 6.95 -5.33
CA LYS A 51 11.15 6.83 -5.51
C LYS A 51 11.93 6.96 -4.19
N ASN A 52 11.35 7.63 -3.19
CA ASN A 52 11.90 7.73 -1.84
C ASN A 52 11.32 6.68 -0.87
N GLY A 53 10.55 5.71 -1.38
CA GLY A 53 9.87 4.68 -0.58
C GLY A 53 8.72 5.22 0.27
N LYS A 54 8.19 6.40 -0.04
CA LYS A 54 7.05 7.02 0.63
C LYS A 54 5.77 6.70 -0.14
N ALA A 55 4.67 6.51 0.59
CA ALA A 55 3.37 6.29 -0.02
C ALA A 55 2.94 7.49 -0.89
N PRO A 56 2.29 7.26 -2.04
CA PRO A 56 1.72 8.31 -2.86
C PRO A 56 0.43 8.85 -2.21
N SER A 57 0.08 10.09 -2.50
CA SER A 57 -1.16 10.73 -2.04
C SER A 57 -2.31 10.38 -3.00
N PRO A 58 -3.51 10.01 -2.52
CA PRO A 58 -4.69 9.87 -3.36
C PRO A 58 -5.22 11.25 -3.78
N ARG A 59 -6.33 11.26 -4.55
CA ARG A 59 -7.11 12.48 -4.80
C ARG A 59 -7.54 13.10 -3.47
N GLU A 60 -7.64 14.43 -3.41
CA GLU A 60 -7.98 15.14 -2.17
C GLU A 60 -9.34 14.71 -1.59
N SER A 61 -10.32 14.43 -2.46
CA SER A 61 -11.65 13.91 -2.09
C SER A 61 -11.65 12.54 -1.41
N GLU A 62 -10.51 11.84 -1.45
CA GLU A 62 -10.27 10.52 -0.85
C GLU A 62 -9.40 10.57 0.42
N GLN A 63 -8.92 11.76 0.79
CA GLN A 63 -8.20 12.01 2.04
C GLN A 63 -9.20 12.25 3.19
N VAL A 64 -8.79 12.00 4.43
CA VAL A 64 -9.64 12.24 5.63
C VAL A 64 -8.78 12.77 6.77
N GLY A 65 -8.99 14.05 7.13
CA GLY A 65 -8.18 14.72 8.16
C GLY A 65 -6.69 14.69 7.82
N GLY A 66 -5.84 14.33 8.80
CA GLY A 66 -4.39 14.16 8.57
C GLY A 66 -3.99 12.93 7.76
N ARG A 67 -4.94 12.04 7.40
CA ARG A 67 -4.65 10.85 6.59
C ARG A 67 -4.73 11.21 5.12
N VAL A 68 -3.56 11.53 4.55
CA VAL A 68 -3.41 12.08 3.20
C VAL A 68 -2.63 11.18 2.23
N LYS A 69 -2.32 9.94 2.62
CA LYS A 69 -1.54 8.98 1.82
C LYS A 69 -2.33 7.70 1.60
N HIS A 70 -2.03 6.98 0.52
CA HIS A 70 -2.51 5.60 0.38
C HIS A 70 -1.99 4.73 1.52
N GLU A 71 -2.81 3.76 1.92
CA GLU A 71 -2.59 2.92 3.08
C GLU A 71 -2.59 1.45 2.68
N LEU A 72 -1.81 0.65 3.40
CA LEU A 72 -1.80 -0.80 3.24
C LEU A 72 -2.74 -1.41 4.28
N HIS A 73 -3.62 -2.28 3.81
CA HIS A 73 -4.66 -2.91 4.62
C HIS A 73 -4.54 -4.42 4.55
N HIS A 74 -4.54 -5.07 5.70
CA HIS A 74 -4.65 -6.53 5.82
C HIS A 74 -6.11 -6.97 5.65
N VAL A 75 -6.41 -7.75 4.61
CA VAL A 75 -7.76 -8.26 4.32
C VAL A 75 -8.28 -9.12 5.46
N LYS A 76 -7.47 -10.09 5.89
CA LYS A 76 -7.64 -10.83 7.14
C LYS A 76 -6.86 -10.08 8.23
N PRO A 77 -7.54 -9.54 9.25
CA PRO A 77 -6.86 -8.82 10.32
C PRO A 77 -5.81 -9.67 11.04
N ILE A 78 -4.71 -9.06 11.44
CA ILE A 78 -3.63 -9.72 12.19
C ILE A 78 -4.17 -10.34 13.49
N SER A 79 -5.05 -9.62 14.19
CA SER A 79 -5.71 -10.11 15.42
C SER A 79 -6.60 -11.35 15.20
N LYS A 80 -6.99 -11.64 13.96
CA LYS A 80 -7.75 -12.85 13.58
C LYS A 80 -6.86 -13.90 12.92
N GLY A 81 -5.54 -13.84 13.12
CA GLY A 81 -4.57 -14.78 12.53
C GLY A 81 -4.31 -14.53 11.04
N GLY A 82 -4.43 -13.28 10.59
CA GLY A 82 -3.93 -12.86 9.28
C GLY A 82 -2.42 -12.70 9.28
N ALA A 83 -1.75 -13.23 8.26
CA ALA A 83 -0.31 -13.10 8.13
C ALA A 83 0.09 -11.65 7.84
N VAL A 84 1.12 -11.16 8.53
CA VAL A 84 1.57 -9.75 8.49
C VAL A 84 2.20 -9.39 7.15
N TYR A 85 2.99 -10.30 6.57
CA TYR A 85 3.76 -10.09 5.35
C TYR A 85 3.30 -10.97 4.18
N ASP A 86 2.15 -11.63 4.33
CA ASP A 86 1.50 -12.26 3.19
C ASP A 86 0.99 -11.17 2.26
N ILE A 87 1.61 -11.07 1.09
CA ILE A 87 1.34 -10.01 0.13
C ILE A 87 -0.06 -10.12 -0.47
N ASP A 88 -0.61 -11.34 -0.54
CA ASP A 88 -1.96 -11.59 -1.03
C ASP A 88 -3.01 -11.20 0.02
N ASN A 89 -2.61 -11.12 1.30
CA ASN A 89 -3.38 -10.55 2.40
C ASN A 89 -3.32 -9.01 2.44
N ILE A 90 -2.58 -8.33 1.56
CA ILE A 90 -2.40 -6.87 1.60
C ILE A 90 -3.09 -6.19 0.41
N ARG A 91 -3.81 -5.10 0.68
CA ARG A 91 -4.45 -4.24 -0.32
C ARG A 91 -4.06 -2.78 -0.13
N VAL A 92 -3.97 -2.04 -1.24
CA VAL A 92 -3.82 -0.58 -1.21
C VAL A 92 -5.20 0.07 -1.15
N LEU A 93 -5.37 1.01 -0.22
CA LEU A 93 -6.60 1.76 -0.01
C LEU A 93 -6.36 3.26 0.07
N THR A 94 -7.40 4.02 -0.26
CA THR A 94 -7.50 5.42 0.17
C THR A 94 -7.88 5.47 1.65
N PRO A 95 -7.48 6.52 2.39
CA PRO A 95 -7.88 6.73 3.77
C PRO A 95 -9.40 6.66 3.97
N LYS A 96 -10.16 7.33 3.08
CA LYS A 96 -11.62 7.33 3.10
C LYS A 96 -12.21 5.93 2.98
N ARG A 97 -11.72 5.11 2.04
CA ARG A 97 -12.18 3.73 1.90
C ARG A 97 -11.74 2.84 3.06
N HIS A 98 -10.54 3.03 3.59
CA HIS A 98 -10.02 2.24 4.70
C HIS A 98 -10.85 2.46 5.97
N ILE A 99 -11.25 3.70 6.26
CA ILE A 99 -12.19 4.01 7.35
C ILE A 99 -13.54 3.32 7.11
N LYS A 100 -14.08 3.40 5.89
CA LYS A 100 -15.37 2.78 5.56
C LYS A 100 -15.35 1.27 5.81
N ILE A 101 -14.30 0.58 5.39
CA ILE A 101 -14.16 -0.88 5.61
C ILE A 101 -14.14 -1.22 7.11
N HIS A 102 -13.37 -0.49 7.92
CA HIS A 102 -13.33 -0.75 9.38
C HIS A 102 -14.64 -0.38 10.10
N LYS A 103 -15.47 0.49 9.53
CA LYS A 103 -16.83 0.73 10.05
C LYS A 103 -17.80 -0.39 9.69
N GLU A 104 -17.66 -0.99 8.51
CA GLU A 104 -18.50 -2.09 8.00
C GLU A 104 -18.18 -3.44 8.68
N VAL A 105 -16.94 -3.63 9.15
CA VAL A 105 -16.44 -4.89 9.75
C VAL A 105 -16.50 -4.86 11.30
N LYS A 106 -17.32 -3.97 11.87
CA LYS A 106 -17.56 -3.95 13.33
C LYS A 106 -18.29 -5.19 13.80
#